data_AF-A0A4W2IB74-F1
#
_entry.id   AF-A0A4W2IB74-F1
#
_cell.length_a   1.000
_cell.length_b   1.000
_cell.length_c   1.000
_cell.angle_alpha   90.00
_cell.angle_beta   90.00
_cell.angle_gamma   90.00
#
_symmetry.space_group_name_H-M   'P 1'
#
loop_
_entity.id
_entity.type
_entity.pdbx_description
1 polymer ?
#
loop_
_entity_poly.entity_id
_entity_poly.type
_entity_poly.pdbx_seq_one_letter_code
_entity_poly.pdbx_strand_id
1 'polypeptide(L)'
;MLKILQARLQQYMNCELPNVQAGFRKGRGTRDQIANVRWIMEKAREFQKNIYFCFIDYAKAFDCVDHNKLWKILKEMGIPDHLTCLLRNLYAGQEATVRTGHGTTDWFQIGKGVRQGRILSPCLFNLYAEYIKRNAGLEETQAGVKISRRNINNLRYADDTTFMAESEKELKSLLMKVKVESENVGLKLNIQKTKIMASGPITSWQIDGETVSDFILGGSKITVDGDCSQEIKRRLLLGRKVMTNLDSILKSRDITLPTKVRLVKAMVFPVVMCGCESWTVKKAECRRIDVFELWCWRRLLKVPWTARRSNQSILNEISPGISLEGMILKLKLQYFGHLMRRVDSLEKTLMLGGIGGRRRRE
;
A
#
# COMPACT_ATOMS: atom_id res chain seq x y z
N MET A 1 -19.99 0.07 -23.68
CA MET A 1 -18.99 -0.88 -24.22
C MET A 1 -17.85 -1.19 -23.24
N LEU A 2 -16.97 -0.24 -22.88
CA LEU A 2 -15.79 -0.56 -22.04
C LEU A 2 -16.11 -1.19 -20.67
N LYS A 3 -17.22 -0.78 -20.02
CA LYS A 3 -17.67 -1.40 -18.75
C LYS A 3 -18.04 -2.88 -18.92
N ILE A 4 -18.58 -3.27 -20.08
CA ILE A 4 -18.94 -4.66 -20.39
C ILE A 4 -17.66 -5.49 -20.55
N LEU A 5 -16.67 -4.97 -21.29
CA LEU A 5 -15.36 -5.62 -21.43
C LEU A 5 -14.66 -5.76 -20.09
N GLN A 6 -14.70 -4.74 -19.24
CA GLN A 6 -14.15 -4.79 -17.90
C GLN A 6 -14.80 -5.87 -17.06
N ALA A 7 -16.14 -5.95 -17.06
CA ALA A 7 -16.87 -6.97 -16.31
C ALA A 7 -16.51 -8.39 -16.75
N ARG A 8 -16.35 -8.61 -18.07
CA ARG A 8 -15.89 -9.89 -18.62
C ARG A 8 -14.44 -10.21 -18.20
N LEU A 9 -13.51 -9.27 -18.34
CA LEU A 9 -12.11 -9.46 -17.92
C LEU A 9 -11.99 -9.72 -16.41
N GLN A 10 -12.85 -9.12 -15.60
CA GLN A 10 -12.82 -9.29 -14.14
C GLN A 10 -13.04 -10.75 -13.72
N GLN A 11 -13.82 -11.52 -14.49
CA GLN A 11 -14.04 -12.94 -14.22
C GLN A 11 -12.71 -13.71 -14.31
N TYR A 12 -11.95 -13.48 -15.39
CA TYR A 12 -10.62 -14.06 -15.56
C TYR A 12 -9.64 -13.55 -14.51
N MET A 13 -9.61 -12.25 -14.21
CA MET A 13 -8.71 -11.72 -13.18
C MET A 13 -8.94 -12.35 -11.79
N ASN A 14 -10.17 -12.71 -11.46
CA ASN A 14 -10.46 -13.32 -10.17
C ASN A 14 -9.91 -14.75 -10.08
N CYS A 15 -9.83 -15.46 -11.20
CA CYS A 15 -9.22 -16.79 -11.31
C CYS A 15 -7.69 -16.71 -11.41
N GLU A 16 -7.18 -15.81 -12.25
CA GLU A 16 -5.75 -15.77 -12.58
C GLU A 16 -4.89 -15.05 -11.53
N LEU A 17 -5.43 -14.05 -10.81
CA LEU A 17 -4.60 -13.24 -9.91
C LEU A 17 -4.49 -13.87 -8.51
N PRO A 18 -3.28 -14.14 -8.02
CA PRO A 18 -3.04 -14.73 -6.72
C PRO A 18 -3.39 -13.77 -5.59
N ASN A 19 -3.58 -14.30 -4.38
CA ASN A 19 -3.98 -13.51 -3.21
C ASN A 19 -2.94 -12.44 -2.79
N VAL A 20 -1.69 -12.55 -3.24
CA VAL A 20 -0.62 -11.58 -2.94
C VAL A 20 -0.78 -10.25 -3.71
N GLN A 21 -1.52 -10.23 -4.82
CA GLN A 21 -1.85 -9.00 -5.56
C GLN A 21 -3.13 -8.37 -5.00
N ALA A 22 -3.02 -7.14 -4.50
CA ALA A 22 -4.14 -6.36 -3.96
C ALA A 22 -4.54 -5.18 -4.83
N GLY A 23 -3.66 -4.70 -5.73
CA GLY A 23 -3.92 -3.54 -6.56
C GLY A 23 -5.10 -3.74 -7.49
N PHE A 24 -6.01 -2.76 -7.50
CA PHE A 24 -7.21 -2.75 -8.36
C PHE A 24 -8.12 -3.98 -8.21
N ARG A 25 -8.13 -4.62 -7.03
CA ARG A 25 -8.99 -5.76 -6.74
C ARG A 25 -10.07 -5.41 -5.71
N LYS A 26 -11.28 -5.92 -5.95
CA LYS A 26 -12.41 -5.71 -5.06
C LYS A 26 -12.11 -6.27 -3.67
N GLY A 27 -12.36 -5.46 -2.64
CA GLY A 27 -12.21 -5.87 -1.24
C GLY A 27 -10.76 -6.04 -0.78
N ARG A 28 -9.77 -5.58 -1.56
CA ARG A 28 -8.36 -5.56 -1.18
C ARG A 28 -7.82 -4.14 -1.25
N GLY A 29 -7.02 -3.74 -0.28
CA GLY A 29 -6.51 -2.37 -0.18
C GLY A 29 -5.05 -2.30 0.25
N THR A 30 -4.49 -1.10 0.19
CA THR A 30 -3.14 -0.81 0.71
C THR A 30 -3.04 -1.15 2.19
N ARG A 31 -4.11 -0.93 2.97
CA ARG A 31 -4.20 -1.33 4.38
C ARG A 31 -3.86 -2.81 4.59
N ASP A 32 -4.36 -3.69 3.72
CA ASP A 32 -4.15 -5.13 3.86
C ASP A 32 -2.67 -5.46 3.66
N GLN A 33 -2.02 -4.84 2.66
CA GLN A 33 -0.58 -5.02 2.42
C GLN A 33 0.30 -4.45 3.54
N ILE A 34 -0.07 -3.29 4.08
CA ILE A 34 0.62 -2.70 5.23
C ILE A 34 0.53 -3.63 6.44
N ALA A 35 -0.66 -4.15 6.74
CA ALA A 35 -0.87 -5.09 7.83
C ALA A 35 -0.08 -6.39 7.63
N ASN A 36 -0.10 -6.94 6.41
CA ASN A 36 0.64 -8.15 6.06
C ASN A 36 2.14 -8.00 6.32
N VAL A 37 2.76 -6.91 5.86
CA VAL A 37 4.19 -6.65 6.13
C VAL A 37 4.45 -6.54 7.62
N ARG A 38 3.62 -5.81 8.38
CA ARG A 38 3.81 -5.66 9.83
C ARG A 38 3.70 -7.00 10.56
N TRP A 39 2.71 -7.83 10.26
CA TRP A 39 2.59 -9.16 10.87
C TRP A 39 3.76 -10.08 10.53
N ILE A 40 4.25 -10.04 9.29
CA ILE A 40 5.44 -10.80 8.89
C ILE A 40 6.65 -10.37 9.72
N MET A 41 6.86 -9.06 9.89
CA MET A 41 7.95 -8.52 10.71
C MET A 41 7.80 -8.86 12.19
N GLU A 42 6.59 -8.73 12.74
CA GLU A 42 6.29 -9.07 14.14
C GLU A 42 6.60 -10.55 14.42
N LYS A 43 6.18 -11.46 13.53
CA LYS A 43 6.50 -12.89 13.68
C LYS A 43 7.98 -13.18 13.48
N ALA A 44 8.63 -12.57 12.49
CA ALA A 44 10.07 -12.75 12.30
C ALA A 44 10.83 -12.36 13.59
N ARG A 45 10.43 -11.26 14.23
CA ARG A 45 10.99 -10.80 15.51
C ARG A 45 10.67 -11.74 16.67
N GLU A 46 9.43 -12.20 16.80
CA GLU A 46 8.98 -13.14 17.84
C GLU A 46 9.82 -14.43 17.83
N PHE A 47 10.13 -14.94 16.64
CA PHE A 47 10.91 -16.16 16.41
C PHE A 47 12.39 -15.92 16.10
N GLN A 48 12.88 -14.70 16.33
CA GLN A 48 14.30 -14.32 16.17
C GLN A 48 14.89 -14.64 14.79
N LYS A 49 14.07 -14.49 13.74
CA LYS A 49 14.49 -14.66 12.35
C LYS A 49 14.93 -13.34 11.73
N ASN A 50 15.98 -13.42 10.93
CA ASN A 50 16.33 -12.34 10.01
C ASN A 50 15.34 -12.34 8.85
N ILE A 51 14.95 -11.15 8.42
CA ILE A 51 14.12 -10.94 7.24
C ILE A 51 14.72 -9.82 6.41
N TYR A 52 14.70 -10.04 5.10
CA TYR A 52 15.19 -9.10 4.12
C TYR A 52 14.03 -8.73 3.21
N PHE A 53 13.80 -7.44 3.01
CA PHE A 53 12.81 -6.89 2.11
C PHE A 53 13.48 -6.18 0.94
N CYS A 54 12.94 -6.34 -0.26
CA CYS A 54 13.29 -5.53 -1.42
C CYS A 54 12.00 -4.92 -1.98
N PHE A 55 11.89 -3.60 -1.88
CA PHE A 55 10.79 -2.83 -2.45
C PHE A 55 11.19 -2.42 -3.86
N ILE A 56 10.42 -2.82 -4.86
CA ILE A 56 10.66 -2.47 -6.26
C ILE A 56 9.50 -1.66 -6.85
N ASP A 57 9.84 -0.85 -7.83
CA ASP A 57 8.94 -0.03 -8.65
C ASP A 57 9.38 -0.17 -10.11
N TYR A 58 8.45 -0.08 -11.06
CA TYR A 58 8.75 -0.12 -12.48
C TYR A 58 8.85 1.29 -13.06
N ALA A 59 9.87 1.55 -13.86
CA ALA A 59 10.02 2.83 -14.55
C ALA A 59 8.90 3.02 -15.58
N LYS A 60 7.96 3.92 -15.28
CA LYS A 60 6.79 4.23 -16.13
C LYS A 60 5.98 2.98 -16.48
N ALA A 61 5.61 2.21 -15.45
CA ALA A 61 5.00 0.88 -15.57
C ALA A 61 3.87 0.80 -16.62
N PHE A 62 2.92 1.73 -16.56
CA PHE A 62 1.78 1.77 -17.48
C PHE A 62 2.20 2.17 -18.90
N ASP A 63 3.13 3.10 -19.04
CA ASP A 63 3.55 3.65 -20.34
C ASP A 63 4.51 2.71 -21.09
N CYS A 64 5.12 1.75 -20.41
CA CYS A 64 6.10 0.82 -20.97
C CYS A 64 5.51 -0.52 -21.43
N VAL A 65 4.20 -0.76 -21.26
CA VAL A 65 3.56 -2.01 -21.70
C VAL A 65 3.63 -2.17 -23.22
N ASP A 66 4.37 -3.14 -23.71
CA ASP A 66 4.44 -3.47 -25.13
C ASP A 66 3.13 -4.11 -25.61
N HIS A 67 2.48 -3.52 -26.62
CA HIS A 67 1.19 -3.98 -27.12
C HIS A 67 1.28 -5.37 -27.77
N ASN A 68 2.32 -5.63 -28.56
CA ASN A 68 2.49 -6.92 -29.23
C ASN A 68 2.65 -8.05 -28.22
N LYS A 69 3.40 -7.79 -27.14
CA LYS A 69 3.54 -8.75 -26.04
C LYS A 69 2.27 -8.85 -25.21
N LEU A 70 1.58 -7.74 -24.93
CA LEU A 70 0.32 -7.74 -24.20
C LEU A 70 -0.70 -8.69 -24.85
N TRP A 71 -0.88 -8.65 -26.18
CA TRP A 71 -1.86 -9.52 -26.85
C TRP A 71 -1.49 -11.01 -26.75
N LYS A 72 -0.20 -11.35 -26.83
CA LYS A 72 0.27 -12.73 -26.64
C LYS A 72 0.04 -13.19 -25.20
N ILE A 73 0.43 -12.35 -24.24
CA ILE A 73 0.25 -12.61 -22.80
C ILE A 73 -1.22 -12.81 -22.47
N LEU A 74 -2.14 -11.99 -22.97
CA LEU A 74 -3.57 -12.18 -22.71
C LEU A 74 -4.06 -13.55 -23.17
N LYS A 75 -3.62 -14.03 -24.35
CA LYS A 75 -3.97 -15.37 -24.83
C LYS A 75 -3.39 -16.47 -23.93
N GLU A 76 -2.10 -16.34 -23.55
CA GLU A 76 -1.43 -17.29 -22.66
C GLU A 76 -2.05 -17.33 -21.25
N MET A 77 -2.59 -16.20 -20.78
CA MET A 77 -3.34 -16.09 -19.53
C MET A 77 -4.81 -16.55 -19.66
N GLY A 78 -5.18 -17.21 -20.76
CA GLY A 78 -6.49 -17.83 -20.94
C GLY A 78 -7.61 -16.87 -21.38
N ILE A 79 -7.29 -15.65 -21.80
CA ILE A 79 -8.29 -14.69 -22.29
C ILE A 79 -8.71 -15.08 -23.73
N PRO A 80 -10.02 -15.28 -23.99
CA PRO A 80 -10.49 -15.71 -25.30
C PRO A 80 -10.11 -14.77 -26.45
N ASP A 81 -9.84 -15.36 -27.61
CA ASP A 81 -9.41 -14.64 -28.81
C ASP A 81 -10.34 -13.51 -29.24
N HIS A 82 -11.66 -13.70 -29.11
CA HIS A 82 -12.63 -12.66 -29.47
C HIS A 82 -12.51 -11.42 -28.55
N LEU A 83 -12.22 -11.59 -27.25
CA LEU A 83 -11.98 -10.48 -26.34
C LEU A 83 -10.64 -9.81 -26.62
N THR A 84 -9.59 -10.61 -26.83
CA THR A 84 -8.25 -10.10 -27.18
C THR A 84 -8.29 -9.31 -28.50
N CYS A 85 -9.05 -9.76 -29.50
CA CYS A 85 -9.25 -9.03 -30.76
C CYS A 85 -9.93 -7.68 -30.54
N LEU A 86 -11.00 -7.63 -29.74
CA LEU A 86 -11.67 -6.38 -29.39
C LEU A 86 -10.72 -5.41 -28.66
N LEU A 87 -9.93 -5.90 -27.72
CA LEU A 87 -8.93 -5.10 -27.00
C LEU A 87 -7.86 -4.57 -27.95
N ARG A 88 -7.33 -5.43 -28.83
CA ARG A 88 -6.35 -5.01 -29.85
C ARG A 88 -6.90 -3.93 -30.76
N ASN A 89 -8.16 -4.05 -31.20
CA ASN A 89 -8.80 -3.03 -32.04
C ASN A 89 -9.01 -1.70 -31.31
N LEU A 90 -9.24 -1.72 -29.99
CA LEU A 90 -9.27 -0.49 -29.19
C LEU A 90 -7.90 0.21 -29.13
N TYR A 91 -6.82 -0.54 -29.35
CA TYR A 91 -5.42 -0.09 -29.31
C TYR A 91 -4.76 0.16 -30.66
N ALA A 92 -5.40 -0.23 -31.76
CA ALA A 92 -4.89 0.00 -33.10
C ALA A 92 -4.97 1.48 -33.50
N GLY A 93 -3.94 1.98 -34.18
CA GLY A 93 -3.91 3.32 -34.80
C GLY A 93 -4.16 4.48 -33.82
N GLN A 94 -3.75 4.33 -32.56
CA GLN A 94 -3.97 5.37 -31.56
C GLN A 94 -3.00 6.53 -31.76
N GLU A 95 -3.54 7.74 -31.80
CA GLU A 95 -2.76 8.97 -31.77
C GLU A 95 -3.02 9.76 -30.49
N ALA A 96 -2.03 10.55 -30.09
CA ALA A 96 -2.13 11.48 -28.97
C ALA A 96 -1.46 12.81 -29.33
N THR A 97 -1.85 13.86 -28.61
CA THR A 97 -1.18 15.17 -28.60
C THR A 97 -1.10 15.67 -27.16
N VAL A 98 -0.11 16.50 -26.84
CA VAL A 98 0.09 17.08 -25.52
C VAL A 98 -0.35 18.54 -25.51
N ARG A 99 -1.28 18.88 -24.62
CA ARG A 99 -1.63 20.27 -24.34
C ARG A 99 -0.67 20.85 -23.30
N THR A 100 0.03 21.91 -23.67
CA THR A 100 0.96 22.66 -22.81
C THR A 100 0.47 24.09 -22.58
N GLY A 101 1.16 24.86 -21.73
CA GLY A 101 0.89 26.29 -21.56
C GLY A 101 1.17 27.13 -22.82
N HIS A 102 1.93 26.59 -23.79
CA HIS A 102 2.31 27.26 -25.03
C HIS A 102 1.46 26.81 -26.24
N GLY A 103 0.46 25.96 -26.03
CA GLY A 103 -0.37 25.40 -27.10
C GLY A 103 -0.42 23.88 -27.11
N THR A 104 -1.01 23.33 -28.16
CA THR A 104 -1.16 21.88 -28.36
C THR A 104 -0.09 21.41 -29.35
N THR A 105 0.62 20.33 -29.04
CA THR A 105 1.65 19.77 -29.93
C THR A 105 1.02 19.10 -31.15
N ASP A 106 1.85 18.72 -32.12
CA ASP A 106 1.40 17.85 -33.20
C ASP A 106 0.95 16.48 -32.67
N TRP A 107 0.12 15.81 -33.48
CA TRP A 107 -0.30 14.44 -33.21
C TRP A 107 0.87 13.47 -33.42
N PHE A 108 0.97 12.48 -32.53
CA PHE A 108 1.94 11.39 -32.64
C PHE A 108 1.28 10.05 -32.32
N GLN A 109 1.82 9.00 -32.94
CA GLN A 109 1.33 7.63 -32.77
C GLN A 109 1.75 7.04 -31.42
N ILE A 110 0.83 6.34 -30.76
CA ILE A 110 1.07 5.63 -29.50
C ILE A 110 1.55 4.22 -29.81
N GLY A 111 2.86 3.98 -29.67
CA GLY A 111 3.46 2.65 -29.93
C GLY A 111 3.47 1.68 -28.74
N LYS A 112 3.24 2.17 -27.52
CA LYS A 112 3.24 1.35 -26.29
C LYS A 112 2.46 2.01 -25.16
N GLY A 113 2.19 1.21 -24.14
CA GLY A 113 1.58 1.61 -22.89
C GLY A 113 0.09 1.35 -22.81
N VAL A 114 -0.42 1.16 -21.61
CA VAL A 114 -1.85 1.16 -21.31
C VAL A 114 -2.31 2.56 -20.89
N ARG A 115 -3.50 2.97 -21.34
CA ARG A 115 -4.00 4.33 -21.16
C ARG A 115 -4.29 4.66 -19.69
N GLN A 116 -3.48 5.52 -19.09
CA GLN A 116 -3.76 6.04 -17.74
C GLN A 116 -5.14 6.72 -17.70
N GLY A 117 -5.91 6.45 -16.63
CA GLY A 117 -7.28 6.95 -16.48
C GLY A 117 -8.37 6.15 -17.21
N ARG A 118 -8.03 5.11 -17.98
CA ARG A 118 -9.03 4.20 -18.57
C ARG A 118 -9.33 3.02 -17.65
N ILE A 119 -10.61 2.64 -17.61
CA ILE A 119 -11.11 1.58 -16.70
C ILE A 119 -10.55 0.17 -16.98
N LEU A 120 -10.03 -0.08 -18.19
CA LEU A 120 -9.46 -1.39 -18.57
C LEU A 120 -7.98 -1.51 -18.23
N SER A 121 -7.25 -0.38 -18.20
CA SER A 121 -5.80 -0.37 -18.07
C SER A 121 -5.28 -1.01 -16.79
N PRO A 122 -5.93 -0.85 -15.63
CA PRO A 122 -5.59 -1.62 -14.43
C PRO A 122 -5.65 -3.13 -14.62
N CYS A 123 -6.68 -3.64 -15.31
CA CYS A 123 -6.85 -5.07 -15.55
C CYS A 123 -5.77 -5.62 -16.48
N LEU A 124 -5.50 -4.89 -17.57
CA LEU A 124 -4.47 -5.26 -18.55
C LEU A 124 -3.09 -5.28 -17.90
N PHE A 125 -2.77 -4.26 -17.10
CA PHE A 125 -1.49 -4.20 -16.40
C PHE A 125 -1.35 -5.31 -15.36
N ASN A 126 -2.40 -5.61 -14.58
CA ASN A 126 -2.33 -6.70 -13.60
C ASN A 126 -2.08 -8.07 -14.26
N LEU A 127 -2.73 -8.38 -15.39
CA LEU A 127 -2.47 -9.63 -16.12
C LEU A 127 -1.05 -9.67 -16.68
N TYR A 128 -0.58 -8.55 -17.23
CA TYR A 128 0.78 -8.41 -17.73
C TYR A 128 1.84 -8.57 -16.64
N ALA A 129 1.61 -7.96 -15.47
CA ALA A 129 2.45 -8.12 -14.31
C ALA A 129 2.41 -9.54 -13.78
N GLU A 130 1.25 -10.19 -13.73
CA GLU A 130 1.13 -11.56 -13.24
C GLU A 130 1.90 -12.56 -14.12
N TYR A 131 1.85 -12.37 -15.44
CA TYR A 131 2.63 -13.17 -16.39
C TYR A 131 4.12 -13.19 -16.06
N ILE A 132 4.72 -12.02 -15.83
CA ILE A 132 6.14 -11.89 -15.42
C ILE A 132 6.41 -12.72 -14.16
N LYS A 133 5.49 -12.68 -13.20
CA LYS A 133 5.67 -13.27 -11.88
C LYS A 133 5.52 -14.80 -11.93
N ARG A 134 4.65 -15.32 -12.78
CA ARG A 134 4.54 -16.76 -13.08
C ARG A 134 5.79 -17.27 -13.77
N ASN A 135 6.25 -16.59 -14.82
CA ASN A 135 7.46 -16.99 -15.55
C ASN A 135 8.73 -16.88 -14.69
N ALA A 136 8.76 -15.97 -13.72
CA ALA A 136 9.85 -15.87 -12.74
C ALA A 136 9.84 -17.01 -11.70
N GLY A 137 8.84 -17.90 -11.73
CA GLY A 137 8.74 -19.07 -10.86
C GLY A 137 8.51 -18.72 -9.39
N LEU A 138 7.73 -17.66 -9.13
CA LEU A 138 7.49 -17.17 -7.76
C LEU A 138 6.55 -18.07 -6.94
N GLU A 139 5.77 -18.94 -7.55
CA GLU A 139 4.88 -19.86 -6.79
C GLU A 139 5.60 -21.17 -6.44
N GLU A 140 6.50 -21.63 -7.29
CA GLU A 140 7.23 -22.89 -7.18
C GLU A 140 8.48 -22.77 -6.28
N THR A 141 8.97 -21.54 -6.09
CA THR A 141 10.16 -21.29 -5.30
C THR A 141 9.96 -21.56 -3.80
N GLN A 142 11.00 -22.11 -3.17
CA GLN A 142 11.07 -22.28 -1.71
C GLN A 142 11.65 -21.06 -0.98
N ALA A 143 12.17 -20.08 -1.73
CA ALA A 143 12.70 -18.82 -1.19
C ALA A 143 11.57 -17.92 -0.72
N GLY A 144 11.66 -17.38 0.48
CA GLY A 144 10.63 -16.53 1.08
C GLY A 144 10.56 -16.72 2.60
N VAL A 145 9.47 -16.23 3.19
CA VAL A 145 9.17 -16.38 4.62
C VAL A 145 8.10 -17.45 4.79
N LYS A 146 8.39 -18.49 5.58
CA LYS A 146 7.46 -19.61 5.78
C LYS A 146 6.50 -19.35 6.93
N ILE A 147 5.21 -19.20 6.62
CA ILE A 147 4.14 -18.95 7.59
C ILE A 147 3.00 -19.96 7.36
N SER A 148 2.68 -20.77 8.36
CA SER A 148 1.62 -21.80 8.28
C SER A 148 1.65 -22.63 6.99
N ARG A 149 2.83 -23.18 6.67
CA ARG A 149 3.10 -24.00 5.46
C ARG A 149 3.01 -23.26 4.12
N ARG A 150 2.69 -21.96 4.11
CA ARG A 150 2.77 -21.11 2.91
C ARG A 150 4.12 -20.42 2.85
N ASN A 151 4.70 -20.35 1.67
CA ASN A 151 5.90 -19.56 1.43
C ASN A 151 5.49 -18.17 0.92
N ILE A 152 5.82 -17.13 1.69
CA ILE A 152 5.47 -15.75 1.37
C ILE A 152 6.73 -15.04 0.90
N ASN A 153 6.85 -14.84 -0.41
CA ASN A 153 8.03 -14.22 -1.00
C ASN A 153 7.76 -12.86 -1.63
N ASN A 154 6.49 -12.49 -1.82
CA ASN A 154 6.12 -11.21 -2.39
C ASN A 154 4.75 -10.73 -1.91
N LEU A 155 4.56 -9.41 -1.89
CA LEU A 155 3.29 -8.71 -1.72
C LEU A 155 3.21 -7.60 -2.77
N ARG A 156 2.06 -7.46 -3.44
CA ARG A 156 1.93 -6.56 -4.61
C ARG A 156 0.75 -5.62 -4.45
N TYR A 157 0.94 -4.37 -4.89
CA TYR A 157 -0.12 -3.41 -5.08
C TYR A 157 0.08 -2.70 -6.42
N ALA A 158 -0.60 -3.19 -7.45
CA ALA A 158 -0.37 -2.76 -8.83
C ALA A 158 1.08 -3.07 -9.25
N ASP A 159 1.86 -2.06 -9.62
CA ASP A 159 3.27 -2.15 -10.00
C ASP A 159 4.21 -2.24 -8.79
N ASP A 160 3.86 -1.63 -7.66
CA ASP A 160 4.62 -1.75 -6.41
C ASP A 160 4.68 -3.21 -5.97
N THR A 161 5.90 -3.75 -5.85
CA THR A 161 6.13 -5.11 -5.37
C THR A 161 7.14 -5.11 -4.24
N THR A 162 6.77 -5.72 -3.13
CA THR A 162 7.65 -5.97 -1.99
C THR A 162 8.05 -7.44 -2.01
N PHE A 163 9.31 -7.74 -2.31
CA PHE A 163 9.88 -9.07 -2.11
C PHE A 163 10.35 -9.26 -0.68
N MET A 164 10.35 -10.50 -0.22
CA MET A 164 10.88 -10.86 1.09
C MET A 164 11.47 -12.27 1.11
N ALA A 165 12.50 -12.47 1.92
CA ALA A 165 13.10 -13.77 2.19
C ALA A 165 13.80 -13.82 3.56
N GLU A 166 14.08 -15.02 4.05
CA GLU A 166 14.83 -15.25 5.30
C GLU A 166 16.36 -15.12 5.11
N SER A 167 16.84 -15.06 3.86
CA SER A 167 18.26 -14.83 3.53
C SER A 167 18.46 -13.82 2.40
N GLU A 168 19.59 -13.12 2.44
CA GLU A 168 20.01 -12.15 1.42
C GLU A 168 20.13 -12.81 0.03
N LYS A 169 20.71 -14.02 -0.03
CA LYS A 169 20.91 -14.79 -1.26
C LYS A 169 19.59 -15.17 -1.93
N GLU A 170 18.59 -15.59 -1.15
CA GLU A 170 17.26 -15.90 -1.65
C GLU A 170 16.56 -14.66 -2.20
N LEU A 171 16.62 -13.54 -1.47
CA LEU A 171 16.03 -12.28 -1.92
C LEU A 171 16.66 -11.81 -3.24
N LYS A 172 17.99 -11.91 -3.34
CA LYS A 172 18.75 -11.61 -4.55
C LYS A 172 18.33 -12.49 -5.73
N SER A 173 18.15 -13.79 -5.50
CA SER A 173 17.66 -14.73 -6.52
C SER A 173 16.26 -14.36 -7.03
N LEU A 174 15.32 -14.06 -6.11
CA LEU A 174 13.96 -13.65 -6.46
C LEU A 174 13.96 -12.37 -7.32
N LEU A 175 14.74 -11.36 -6.91
CA LEU A 175 14.84 -10.10 -7.63
C LEU A 175 15.41 -10.29 -9.04
N MET A 176 16.47 -11.08 -9.19
CA MET A 176 17.11 -11.31 -10.49
C MET A 176 16.19 -12.04 -11.47
N LYS A 177 15.47 -13.08 -11.03
CA LYS A 177 14.49 -13.77 -11.88
C LYS A 177 13.43 -12.82 -12.41
N VAL A 178 12.88 -12.00 -11.52
CA VAL A 178 11.85 -11.02 -11.90
C VAL A 178 12.42 -9.93 -12.80
N LYS A 179 13.65 -9.46 -12.56
CA LYS A 179 14.31 -8.46 -13.41
C LYS A 179 14.42 -8.98 -14.85
N VAL A 180 14.95 -10.19 -15.04
CA VAL A 180 15.12 -10.82 -16.36
C VAL A 180 13.77 -10.96 -17.07
N GLU A 181 12.76 -11.55 -16.40
CA GLU A 181 11.44 -11.73 -17.01
C GLU A 181 10.73 -10.40 -17.31
N SER A 182 10.95 -9.37 -16.48
CA SER A 182 10.42 -8.03 -16.74
C SER A 182 11.04 -7.42 -17.99
N GLU A 183 12.36 -7.51 -18.14
CA GLU A 183 13.11 -6.98 -19.28
C GLU A 183 12.72 -7.70 -20.57
N ASN A 184 12.50 -9.03 -20.52
CA ASN A 184 12.01 -9.83 -21.63
C ASN A 184 10.68 -9.30 -22.20
N VAL A 185 9.80 -8.76 -21.35
CA VAL A 185 8.55 -8.16 -21.79
C VAL A 185 8.62 -6.65 -21.99
N GLY A 186 9.73 -6.00 -21.61
CA GLY A 186 9.96 -4.57 -21.89
C GLY A 186 9.66 -3.64 -20.71
N LEU A 187 9.49 -4.19 -19.50
CA LEU A 187 9.44 -3.43 -18.26
C LEU A 187 10.82 -3.39 -17.60
N LYS A 188 11.22 -2.20 -17.16
CA LYS A 188 12.49 -1.98 -16.46
C LYS A 188 12.24 -1.57 -15.02
N LEU A 189 13.01 -2.14 -14.10
CA LEU A 189 12.98 -1.73 -12.70
C LEU A 189 13.54 -0.31 -12.54
N ASN A 190 12.92 0.46 -11.65
CA ASN A 190 13.39 1.79 -11.27
C ASN A 190 14.39 1.68 -10.12
N ILE A 191 15.68 1.62 -10.48
CA ILE A 191 16.79 1.48 -9.54
C ILE A 191 16.75 2.53 -8.41
N GLN A 192 16.42 3.78 -8.72
CA GLN A 192 16.41 4.86 -7.72
C GLN A 192 15.32 4.68 -6.66
N LYS A 193 14.19 4.07 -7.06
CA LYS A 193 13.09 3.75 -6.15
C LYS A 193 13.21 2.38 -5.51
N THR A 194 14.08 1.51 -6.03
CA THR A 194 14.35 0.21 -5.42
C THR A 194 15.08 0.39 -4.10
N LYS A 195 14.49 -0.12 -3.01
CA LYS A 195 15.05 -0.02 -1.65
C LYS A 195 15.16 -1.38 -1.00
N ILE A 196 16.20 -1.58 -0.19
CA ILE A 196 16.41 -2.80 0.60
C ILE A 196 16.32 -2.46 2.08
N MET A 197 15.58 -3.25 2.84
CA MET A 197 15.48 -3.12 4.29
C MET A 197 15.66 -4.50 4.91
N ALA A 198 16.58 -4.63 5.86
CA ALA A 198 16.93 -5.92 6.45
C ALA A 198 17.06 -5.83 7.96
N SER A 199 16.52 -6.81 8.69
CA SER A 199 16.75 -6.94 10.13
C SER A 199 18.07 -7.65 10.46
N GLY A 200 18.67 -8.35 9.49
CA GLY A 200 19.98 -9.00 9.59
C GLY A 200 21.09 -8.22 8.86
N PRO A 201 22.36 -8.62 9.04
CA PRO A 201 23.48 -8.01 8.35
C PRO A 201 23.38 -8.21 6.83
N ILE A 202 23.73 -7.17 6.08
CA ILE A 202 23.84 -7.23 4.62
C ILE A 202 25.33 -7.28 4.28
N THR A 203 25.78 -8.37 3.66
CA THR A 203 27.22 -8.61 3.41
C THR A 203 27.57 -8.65 1.92
N SER A 204 26.61 -8.97 1.03
CA SER A 204 26.90 -9.23 -0.39
C SER A 204 25.98 -8.52 -1.38
N TRP A 205 25.29 -7.46 -0.93
CA TRP A 205 24.28 -6.80 -1.74
C TRP A 205 24.93 -5.88 -2.78
N GLN A 206 25.27 -6.49 -3.92
CA GLN A 206 25.86 -5.82 -5.08
C GLN A 206 24.83 -5.41 -6.14
N ILE A 207 23.52 -5.54 -5.85
CA ILE A 207 22.47 -5.16 -6.80
C ILE A 207 22.07 -3.71 -6.57
N ASP A 208 21.87 -3.00 -7.68
CA ASP A 208 21.17 -1.73 -7.79
C ASP A 208 20.01 -1.58 -6.78
N GLY A 209 20.21 -0.75 -5.75
CA GLY A 209 19.21 -0.44 -4.74
C GLY A 209 19.84 0.13 -3.46
N GLU A 210 19.15 1.05 -2.81
CA GLU A 210 19.65 1.69 -1.58
C GLU A 210 19.20 0.92 -0.34
N THR A 211 20.13 0.62 0.57
CA THR A 211 19.81 0.08 1.90
C THR A 211 19.25 1.18 2.80
N VAL A 212 18.07 0.93 3.38
CA VAL A 212 17.34 1.89 4.22
C VAL A 212 16.93 1.26 5.55
N SER A 213 16.80 2.10 6.58
CA SER A 213 16.27 1.72 7.90
C SER A 213 14.75 1.85 7.98
N ASP A 214 14.13 2.61 7.07
CA ASP A 214 12.69 2.76 6.94
C ASP A 214 12.24 3.01 5.50
N PHE A 215 10.99 2.65 5.19
CA PHE A 215 10.38 2.81 3.86
C PHE A 215 8.91 3.21 3.95
N ILE A 216 8.42 4.04 3.03
CA ILE A 216 6.99 4.40 2.93
C ILE A 216 6.26 3.40 2.03
N LEU A 217 5.61 2.40 2.62
CA LEU A 217 4.81 1.40 1.91
C LEU A 217 3.32 1.74 1.97
N GLY A 218 2.66 1.86 0.82
CA GLY A 218 1.21 2.13 0.76
C GLY A 218 0.81 3.43 1.49
N GLY A 219 1.73 4.37 1.60
CA GLY A 219 1.58 5.62 2.34
C GLY A 219 1.91 5.54 3.84
N SER A 220 2.30 4.39 4.40
CA SER A 220 2.68 4.20 5.80
C SER A 220 4.17 3.93 5.97
N LYS A 221 4.82 4.56 6.96
CA LYS A 221 6.22 4.30 7.30
C LYS A 221 6.37 2.93 7.99
N ILE A 222 7.22 2.09 7.41
CA ILE A 222 7.65 0.80 7.94
C ILE A 222 9.13 0.95 8.34
N THR A 223 9.45 0.71 9.60
CA THR A 223 10.82 0.73 10.11
C THR A 223 11.33 -0.70 10.26
N VAL A 224 12.64 -0.89 10.15
CA VAL A 224 13.30 -2.21 10.23
C VAL A 224 12.96 -3.01 11.50
N ASP A 225 12.72 -2.33 12.62
CA ASP A 225 12.36 -2.93 13.91
C ASP A 225 10.87 -3.26 14.06
N GLY A 226 10.06 -2.88 13.07
CA GLY A 226 8.61 -3.05 13.02
C GLY A 226 7.82 -2.06 13.89
N ASP A 227 8.49 -1.13 14.57
CA ASP A 227 7.85 -0.23 15.53
C ASP A 227 6.92 0.80 14.86
N CYS A 228 5.78 1.07 15.48
CA CYS A 228 4.79 2.00 14.93
C CYS A 228 4.99 3.44 15.42
N SER A 229 5.89 3.72 16.36
CA SER A 229 6.02 5.04 16.99
C SER A 229 6.35 6.13 15.98
N GLN A 230 7.27 5.86 15.04
CA GLN A 230 7.68 6.85 14.05
C GLN A 230 6.54 7.16 13.06
N GLU A 231 5.78 6.14 12.64
CA GLU A 231 4.63 6.33 11.77
C GLU A 231 3.52 7.11 12.47
N ILE A 232 3.20 6.76 13.72
CA ILE A 232 2.19 7.48 14.51
C ILE A 232 2.60 8.95 14.66
N LYS A 233 3.86 9.24 15.03
CA LYS A 233 4.38 10.61 15.09
C LYS A 233 4.21 11.34 13.75
N ARG A 234 4.59 10.70 12.64
CA ARG A 234 4.46 11.27 11.29
C ARG A 234 3.00 11.62 10.97
N ARG A 235 2.06 10.73 11.27
CA ARG A 235 0.62 10.93 11.04
C ARG A 235 0.04 12.06 11.87
N LEU A 236 0.44 12.17 13.14
CA LEU A 236 0.05 13.29 14.00
C LEU A 236 0.61 14.62 13.45
N LEU A 237 1.85 14.64 12.94
CA LEU A 237 2.41 15.84 12.29
C LEU A 237 1.65 16.23 11.00
N LEU A 238 1.28 15.24 10.18
CA LEU A 238 0.43 15.49 9.00
C LEU A 238 -0.93 16.04 9.40
N GLY A 239 -1.57 15.47 10.43
CA GLY A 239 -2.81 15.98 11.01
C GLY A 239 -2.67 17.42 11.50
N ARG A 240 -1.57 17.76 12.18
CA ARG A 240 -1.29 19.15 12.59
C ARG A 240 -1.21 20.09 11.40
N LYS A 241 -0.54 19.69 10.32
CA LYS A 241 -0.45 20.49 9.10
C LYS A 241 -1.84 20.77 8.51
N VAL A 242 -2.70 19.75 8.41
CA VAL A 242 -4.08 19.94 7.92
C VAL A 242 -4.88 20.85 8.85
N MET A 243 -4.77 20.66 10.16
CA MET A 243 -5.43 21.51 11.15
C MET A 243 -5.03 22.98 11.00
N THR A 244 -3.73 23.25 10.82
CA THR A 244 -3.22 24.62 10.61
C THR A 244 -3.70 25.21 9.28
N ASN A 245 -3.79 24.42 8.21
CA ASN A 245 -4.30 24.89 6.93
C ASN A 245 -5.79 25.27 6.98
N LEU A 246 -6.54 24.77 7.97
CA LEU A 246 -7.95 25.11 8.20
C LEU A 246 -8.14 26.32 9.12
N ASP A 247 -7.06 27.02 9.51
CA ASP A 247 -7.12 28.10 10.50
C ASP A 247 -8.14 29.20 10.17
N SER A 248 -8.23 29.63 8.90
CA SER A 248 -9.17 30.67 8.48
C SER A 248 -10.62 30.28 8.76
N ILE A 249 -10.97 29.02 8.46
CA ILE A 249 -12.31 28.44 8.67
C ILE A 249 -12.56 28.23 10.17
N LEU A 250 -11.61 27.63 10.88
CA LEU A 250 -11.75 27.33 12.31
C LEU A 250 -11.83 28.60 13.16
N LYS A 251 -11.20 29.70 12.71
CA LYS A 251 -11.22 30.99 13.41
C LYS A 251 -12.42 31.88 13.04
N SER A 252 -13.10 31.65 11.92
CA SER A 252 -14.30 32.42 11.51
C SER A 252 -15.38 32.40 12.61
N ARG A 253 -16.06 33.53 12.83
CA ARG A 253 -17.18 33.63 13.79
C ARG A 253 -18.50 33.18 13.16
N ASP A 254 -18.57 33.12 11.84
CA ASP A 254 -19.78 32.80 11.06
C ASP A 254 -20.08 31.30 11.05
N ILE A 255 -19.11 30.47 11.44
CA ILE A 255 -19.23 29.02 11.47
C ILE A 255 -19.43 28.55 12.91
N THR A 256 -20.52 27.81 13.13
CA THR A 256 -20.88 27.27 14.44
C THR A 256 -19.87 26.25 14.94
N LEU A 257 -19.71 26.16 16.26
CA LEU A 257 -18.82 25.22 16.92
C LEU A 257 -19.07 23.75 16.49
N PRO A 258 -20.32 23.23 16.46
CA PRO A 258 -20.59 21.87 16.00
C PRO A 258 -20.14 21.61 14.56
N THR A 259 -20.26 22.60 13.67
CA THR A 259 -19.82 22.48 12.28
C THR A 259 -18.31 22.42 12.19
N LYS A 260 -17.57 23.21 12.98
CA LYS A 260 -16.10 23.12 13.05
C LYS A 260 -15.63 21.77 13.59
N VAL A 261 -16.29 21.24 14.62
CA VAL A 261 -16.00 19.90 15.16
C VAL A 261 -16.19 18.83 14.07
N ARG A 262 -17.27 18.91 13.28
CA ARG A 262 -17.49 18.03 12.13
C ARG A 262 -16.38 18.14 11.08
N LEU A 263 -15.93 19.35 10.75
CA LEU A 263 -14.82 19.57 9.81
C LEU A 263 -13.52 18.93 10.28
N VAL A 264 -13.15 19.09 11.56
CA VAL A 264 -11.95 18.44 12.11
C VAL A 264 -12.06 16.92 12.00
N LYS A 265 -13.21 16.34 12.37
CA LYS A 265 -13.45 14.89 12.25
C LYS A 265 -13.47 14.39 10.81
N ALA A 266 -13.90 15.21 9.85
CA ALA A 266 -14.01 14.84 8.44
C ALA A 266 -12.70 15.05 7.64
N MET A 267 -11.85 15.99 8.05
CA MET A 267 -10.67 16.39 7.27
C MET A 267 -9.34 16.11 7.98
N VAL A 268 -9.27 16.27 9.30
CA VAL A 268 -8.03 16.11 10.07
C VAL A 268 -7.87 14.67 10.54
N PHE A 269 -8.90 14.12 11.18
CA PHE A 269 -8.82 12.78 11.78
C PHE A 269 -8.56 11.67 10.76
N PRO A 270 -9.13 11.66 9.54
CA PRO A 270 -8.83 10.63 8.55
C PRO A 270 -7.35 10.61 8.13
N VAL A 271 -6.70 11.77 8.09
CA VAL A 271 -5.26 11.86 7.78
C VAL A 271 -4.41 11.22 8.87
N VAL A 272 -4.82 11.41 10.13
CA VAL A 272 -4.16 10.79 11.29
C VAL A 272 -4.42 9.29 11.33
N MET A 273 -5.67 8.85 11.16
CA MET A 273 -6.08 7.45 11.30
C MET A 273 -5.71 6.57 10.10
N CYS A 274 -5.22 7.14 9.00
CA CYS A 274 -4.88 6.38 7.81
C CYS A 274 -3.84 5.29 8.10
N GLY A 275 -4.24 4.02 7.99
CA GLY A 275 -3.42 2.85 8.25
C GLY A 275 -3.39 2.39 9.72
N CYS A 276 -4.16 3.02 10.62
CA CYS A 276 -4.14 2.74 12.05
C CYS A 276 -4.57 1.32 12.42
N GLU A 277 -5.30 0.64 11.53
CA GLU A 277 -5.74 -0.73 11.73
C GLU A 277 -4.56 -1.69 11.95
N SER A 278 -3.44 -1.39 11.28
CA SER A 278 -2.19 -2.15 11.31
C SER A 278 -1.25 -1.80 12.47
N TRP A 279 -1.53 -0.75 13.25
CA TRP A 279 -0.57 -0.26 14.25
C TRP A 279 -0.56 -1.09 15.53
N THR A 280 0.62 -1.34 16.05
CA THR A 280 0.79 -1.79 17.43
C THR A 280 0.89 -0.53 18.32
N VAL A 281 -0.21 -0.22 19.01
CA VAL A 281 -0.35 1.00 19.82
C VAL A 281 -0.07 0.67 21.28
N LYS A 282 1.01 1.23 21.83
CA LYS A 282 1.39 1.09 23.25
C LYS A 282 0.90 2.30 24.05
N LYS A 283 1.02 2.23 25.38
CA LYS A 283 0.56 3.29 26.30
C LYS A 283 1.21 4.66 26.05
N ALA A 284 2.43 4.73 25.53
CA ALA A 284 3.05 6.03 25.19
C ALA A 284 2.43 6.66 23.93
N GLU A 285 1.96 5.84 23.01
CA GLU A 285 1.38 6.19 21.73
C GLU A 285 -0.08 6.60 21.91
N CYS A 286 -0.85 5.92 22.77
CA CYS A 286 -2.17 6.39 23.23
C CYS A 286 -2.06 7.82 23.80
N ARG A 287 -1.13 8.04 24.74
CA ARG A 287 -0.89 9.38 25.33
C ARG A 287 -0.59 10.44 24.28
N ARG A 288 0.16 10.10 23.21
CA ARG A 288 0.45 11.05 22.12
C ARG A 288 -0.78 11.38 21.28
N ILE A 289 -1.63 10.38 21.02
CA ILE A 289 -2.89 10.54 20.30
C ILE A 289 -3.84 11.44 21.11
N ASP A 290 -3.95 11.21 22.42
CA ASP A 290 -4.78 12.04 23.31
C ASP A 290 -4.30 13.49 23.37
N VAL A 291 -2.98 13.69 23.49
CA VAL A 291 -2.37 15.03 23.48
C VAL A 291 -2.65 15.73 22.16
N PHE A 292 -2.60 15.02 21.03
CA PHE A 292 -2.93 15.59 19.72
C PHE A 292 -4.41 15.96 19.61
N GLU A 293 -5.32 15.09 20.06
CA GLU A 293 -6.76 15.36 20.06
C GLU A 293 -7.07 16.62 20.90
N LEU A 294 -6.56 16.68 22.13
CA LEU A 294 -6.72 17.83 23.00
C LEU A 294 -6.10 19.10 22.42
N TRP A 295 -4.97 18.99 21.72
CA TRP A 295 -4.38 20.10 21.00
C TRP A 295 -5.32 20.62 19.90
N CYS A 296 -5.97 19.74 19.13
CA CYS A 296 -6.95 20.13 18.12
C CYS A 296 -8.12 20.90 18.74
N TRP A 297 -8.67 20.37 19.83
CA TRP A 297 -9.81 20.97 20.53
C TRP A 297 -9.49 22.31 21.19
N ARG A 298 -8.35 22.42 21.86
CA ARG A 298 -7.88 23.70 22.42
C ARG A 298 -7.66 24.75 21.34
N ARG A 299 -7.08 24.36 20.20
CA ARG A 299 -6.89 25.25 19.05
C ARG A 299 -8.23 25.74 18.49
N LEU A 300 -9.19 24.84 18.32
CA LEU A 300 -10.52 25.14 17.81
C LEU A 300 -11.29 26.10 18.74
N LEU A 301 -11.16 25.92 20.06
CA LEU A 301 -11.73 26.82 21.08
C LEU A 301 -10.90 28.09 21.32
N LYS A 302 -9.77 28.27 20.63
CA LYS A 302 -8.84 29.39 20.80
C LYS A 302 -8.36 29.55 22.25
N VAL A 303 -8.22 28.46 22.99
CA VAL A 303 -7.78 28.48 24.39
C VAL A 303 -6.27 28.70 24.44
N PRO A 304 -5.78 29.82 25.00
CA PRO A 304 -4.34 30.05 25.12
C PRO A 304 -3.75 29.11 26.18
N TRP A 305 -2.45 28.86 26.10
CA TRP A 305 -1.76 27.99 27.05
C TRP A 305 -1.79 28.54 28.49
N THR A 306 -1.91 29.85 28.67
CA THR A 306 -1.99 30.55 29.96
C THR A 306 -3.34 30.41 30.67
N ALA A 307 -4.41 30.02 29.97
CA ALA A 307 -5.78 30.01 30.51
C ALA A 307 -6.03 28.95 31.61
N ARG A 308 -5.04 28.10 31.94
CA ARG A 308 -5.12 27.02 32.96
C ARG A 308 -6.40 26.17 32.92
N ARG A 309 -7.07 26.07 31.75
CA ARG A 309 -8.28 25.24 31.59
C ARG A 309 -7.93 23.76 31.68
N SER A 310 -8.73 23.01 32.43
CA SER A 310 -8.60 21.56 32.54
C SER A 310 -8.98 20.86 31.23
N ASN A 311 -8.39 19.69 30.96
CA ASN A 311 -8.73 18.90 29.77
C ASN A 311 -10.20 18.44 29.80
N GLN A 312 -10.73 18.12 30.98
CA GLN A 312 -12.13 17.74 31.15
C GLN A 312 -13.09 18.85 30.72
N SER A 313 -12.79 20.11 31.08
CA SER A 313 -13.61 21.27 30.67
C SER A 313 -13.64 21.43 29.14
N ILE A 314 -12.50 21.23 28.46
CA ILE A 314 -12.42 21.29 27.00
C ILE A 314 -13.27 20.18 26.36
N LEU A 315 -13.19 18.95 26.89
CA LEU A 315 -13.93 17.80 26.35
C LEU A 315 -15.44 17.94 26.60
N ASN A 316 -15.85 18.47 27.75
CA ASN A 316 -17.26 18.73 28.04
C ASN A 316 -17.87 19.78 27.08
N GLU A 317 -17.12 20.83 26.76
CA GLU A 317 -17.57 21.88 25.83
C GLU A 317 -17.63 21.39 24.37
N ILE A 318 -16.65 20.61 23.93
CA ILE A 318 -16.61 20.07 22.56
C ILE A 318 -17.60 18.93 22.37
N SER A 319 -17.79 18.11 23.42
CA SER A 319 -18.59 16.88 23.42
C SER A 319 -18.37 16.03 22.15
N PRO A 320 -17.16 15.50 21.92
CA PRO A 320 -16.82 14.81 20.67
C PRO A 320 -17.55 13.47 20.49
N GLY A 321 -18.25 12.95 21.49
CA GLY A 321 -18.98 11.68 21.46
C GLY A 321 -18.08 10.44 21.52
N ILE A 322 -16.99 10.41 20.75
CA ILE A 322 -15.95 9.37 20.79
C ILE A 322 -14.57 10.04 20.62
N SER A 323 -13.60 9.62 21.43
CA SER A 323 -12.22 10.11 21.33
C SER A 323 -11.54 9.61 20.05
N LEU A 324 -10.46 10.26 19.64
CA LEU A 324 -9.66 9.83 18.50
C LEU A 324 -9.07 8.43 18.73
N GLU A 325 -8.60 8.15 19.95
CA GLU A 325 -8.18 6.80 20.35
C GLU A 325 -9.33 5.79 20.19
N GLY A 326 -10.53 6.13 20.65
CA GLY A 326 -11.72 5.29 20.50
C GLY A 326 -12.09 5.03 19.04
N MET A 327 -11.95 6.03 18.16
CA MET A 327 -12.13 5.86 16.72
C MET A 327 -11.09 4.90 16.11
N ILE A 328 -9.82 5.05 16.49
CA ILE A 328 -8.74 4.16 16.06
C ILE A 328 -9.01 2.72 16.51
N LEU A 329 -9.38 2.52 17.78
CA LEU A 329 -9.72 1.20 18.31
C LEU A 329 -10.92 0.60 17.56
N LYS A 330 -11.96 1.39 17.29
CA LYS A 330 -13.11 0.95 16.52
C LYS A 330 -12.71 0.47 15.12
N LEU A 331 -11.85 1.20 14.40
CA LEU A 331 -11.35 0.80 13.08
C LEU A 331 -10.55 -0.50 13.14
N LYS A 332 -9.68 -0.65 14.14
CA LYS A 332 -8.92 -1.90 14.38
C LYS A 332 -9.85 -3.09 14.58
N LEU A 333 -10.86 -2.96 15.44
CA LEU A 333 -11.84 -4.02 15.72
C LEU A 333 -12.71 -4.35 14.51
N GLN A 334 -13.15 -3.33 13.75
CA GLN A 334 -13.90 -3.53 12.51
C GLN A 334 -13.07 -4.28 11.47
N TYR A 335 -11.80 -3.91 11.31
CA TYR A 335 -10.88 -4.60 10.40
C TYR A 335 -10.65 -6.05 10.83
N PHE A 336 -10.38 -6.29 12.12
CA PHE A 336 -10.27 -7.63 12.67
C PHE A 336 -11.52 -8.48 12.38
N GLY A 337 -12.71 -7.96 12.69
CA GLY A 337 -13.97 -8.65 12.41
C GLY A 337 -14.19 -8.94 10.92
N HIS A 338 -13.77 -8.03 10.03
CA HIS A 338 -13.81 -8.25 8.59
C HIS A 338 -12.89 -9.39 8.14
N LEU A 339 -11.68 -9.48 8.68
CA LEU A 339 -10.75 -10.56 8.39
C LEU A 339 -11.24 -11.91 8.90
N MET A 340 -11.81 -11.95 10.10
CA MET A 340 -12.29 -13.20 10.71
C MET A 340 -13.44 -13.83 9.92
N ARG A 341 -14.29 -13.02 9.30
CA ARG A 341 -15.38 -13.46 8.40
C ARG A 341 -14.90 -14.02 7.05
N ARG A 342 -13.64 -13.83 6.68
CA ARG A 342 -13.08 -14.43 5.45
C ARG A 342 -12.79 -15.92 5.70
N VAL A 343 -13.20 -16.77 4.75
CA VAL A 343 -13.02 -18.23 4.83
C VAL A 343 -11.53 -18.60 4.71
N ASP A 344 -10.93 -18.34 3.55
CA ASP A 344 -9.48 -18.47 3.33
C ASP A 344 -8.94 -17.17 2.75
N SER A 345 -8.04 -16.51 3.48
CA SER A 345 -7.42 -15.27 3.02
C SER A 345 -5.98 -15.19 3.53
N LEU A 346 -5.11 -14.60 2.70
CA LEU A 346 -3.70 -14.41 3.02
C LEU A 346 -3.54 -13.66 4.33
N GLU A 347 -4.34 -12.60 4.54
CA GLU A 347 -4.29 -11.78 5.75
C GLU A 347 -4.60 -12.61 7.00
N LYS A 348 -5.60 -13.50 6.94
CA LYS A 348 -5.96 -14.37 8.07
C LYS A 348 -4.86 -15.40 8.36
N THR A 349 -4.25 -15.97 7.32
CA THR A 349 -3.07 -16.84 7.49
C THR A 349 -1.90 -16.10 8.11
N LEU A 350 -1.63 -14.87 7.67
CA LEU A 350 -0.54 -14.06 8.19
C LEU A 350 -0.78 -13.58 9.62
N MET A 351 -2.02 -13.28 9.98
CA MET A 351 -2.35 -12.86 11.35
C MET A 351 -2.26 -14.04 12.32
N LEU A 352 -2.95 -15.15 12.01
CA LEU A 352 -3.12 -16.29 12.94
C LEU A 352 -2.02 -17.36 12.81
N GLY A 353 -1.26 -17.35 11.71
CA GLY A 353 -0.33 -18.42 11.38
C GLY A 353 0.94 -18.45 12.22
N GLY A 354 1.51 -19.63 12.40
CA GLY A 354 2.79 -19.82 13.09
C GLY A 354 3.99 -19.74 12.15
N ILE A 355 5.13 -19.29 12.68
CA ILE A 355 6.45 -19.45 12.06
C ILE A 355 7.21 -20.53 12.84
N GLY A 356 7.96 -21.38 12.13
CA GLY A 356 8.84 -22.35 12.79
C GLY A 356 10.09 -21.67 13.36
N GLY A 357 10.49 -22.01 14.59
CA GLY A 357 11.66 -21.44 15.24
C GLY A 357 11.53 -21.45 16.77
N ARG A 358 12.54 -20.92 17.47
CA ARG A 358 12.48 -20.71 18.92
C ARG A 358 11.95 -19.31 19.19
N ARG A 359 10.93 -19.22 20.04
CA ARG A 359 10.48 -17.93 20.58
C ARG A 359 11.53 -17.37 21.51
N ARG A 360 11.68 -16.04 21.50
CA ARG A 360 12.45 -15.34 22.53
C ARG A 360 11.84 -15.65 23.90
N ARG A 361 12.66 -16.10 24.86
CA ARG A 361 12.23 -16.21 26.26
C ARG A 361 12.10 -14.79 26.81
N GLU A 362 10.95 -14.49 27.43
CA GLU A 362 10.67 -13.19 28.06
C GLU A 362 11.59 -12.93 29.25
#